data_AF-A0A6P8BEB9-F1
#
_entry.id   AF-A0A6P8BEB9-F1
#
_cell.length_a   1.000
_cell.length_b   1.000
_cell.length_c   1.000
_cell.angle_alpha   90.00
_cell.angle_beta   90.00
_cell.angle_gamma   90.00
#
_symmetry.space_group_name_H-M   'P 1'
#
loop_
_entity.id
_entity.type
_entity.pdbx_description
1 polymer ?
#
loop_
_entity_poly.entity_id
_entity_poly.type
_entity_poly.pdbx_seq_one_letter_code
_entity_poly.pdbx_strand_id
1 'polypeptide(L)'
;MVAFRDNGMTSIPENSLPPKLRWLILTNNKITALPKSIGSCGRLEKCMLAGNSLTELPEEMAGCQKLTLLRLSANRIDLLPDWLFHLPNLAFLSFAGNPCTALERTTGRARRNSESLPRIRWADLATHEVLGEGASGIISKATWRRDGSEEDVAVKLFRGSLTSDGTPIDEMRACMSAGAHANLVDVLGRIHGHPDEGRRTKNGGFQGGLVMQLIPPRYRTLGKPPSLDSCTRDCYDALDPSLSAETAVNILAGVAAAAKHLHSNGIYHGDLYAHNIMVDDEGQALLGDMGAATIYGDDGRFPLLEGLELLAFAHLVEDVCGLVREPGSDSAEEVLERLKELHGQCSVSRVADRPSFGRLLETLQGLLVLLQG
;
A
#
# COMPACT_ATOMS: atom_id res chain seq x y z
N MET A 1 17.41 -17.70 0.15
CA MET A 1 16.18 -17.32 0.87
C MET A 1 16.14 -18.12 2.16
N VAL A 2 15.70 -17.53 3.27
CA VAL A 2 15.36 -18.23 4.52
C VAL A 2 13.91 -17.90 4.83
N ALA A 3 13.07 -18.92 5.03
CA ALA A 3 11.64 -18.75 5.23
C ALA A 3 11.10 -19.73 6.29
N PHE A 4 10.59 -19.18 7.40
CA PHE A 4 9.92 -19.90 8.48
C PHE A 4 8.65 -19.13 8.85
N ARG A 5 7.54 -19.42 8.16
CA ARG A 5 6.23 -18.83 8.46
C ARG A 5 5.47 -19.73 9.43
N ASP A 6 4.84 -19.17 10.45
CA ASP A 6 3.96 -19.94 11.36
C ASP A 6 4.67 -21.12 12.06
N ASN A 7 5.93 -20.91 12.47
CA ASN A 7 6.76 -21.95 13.09
C ASN A 7 6.88 -21.79 14.62
N GLY A 8 6.24 -20.76 15.20
CA GLY A 8 6.30 -20.49 16.63
C GLY A 8 7.69 -20.09 17.14
N MET A 9 8.60 -19.65 16.26
CA MET A 9 9.95 -19.23 16.63
C MET A 9 9.91 -18.08 17.64
N THR A 10 10.70 -18.15 18.70
CA THR A 10 10.78 -17.09 19.73
C THR A 10 12.06 -16.27 19.65
N SER A 11 13.10 -16.82 19.03
CA SER A 11 14.41 -16.17 18.91
C SER A 11 15.15 -16.67 17.66
N ILE A 12 16.19 -15.92 17.29
CA ILE A 12 17.13 -16.28 16.23
C ILE A 12 18.53 -16.17 16.86
N PRO A 13 19.37 -17.22 16.82
CA PRO A 13 20.73 -17.14 17.36
C PRO A 13 21.60 -16.12 16.62
N GLU A 14 22.55 -15.51 17.33
CA GLU A 14 23.58 -14.69 16.70
C GLU A 14 24.38 -15.51 15.67
N ASN A 15 24.75 -14.87 14.55
CA ASN A 15 25.52 -15.44 13.44
C ASN A 15 24.86 -16.63 12.72
N SER A 16 23.56 -16.88 12.93
CA SER A 16 22.84 -17.96 12.23
C SER A 16 22.31 -17.56 10.86
N LEU A 17 22.28 -16.25 10.56
CA LEU A 17 21.83 -15.73 9.27
C LEU A 17 22.98 -15.76 8.25
N PRO A 18 22.78 -16.36 7.05
CA PRO A 18 23.87 -16.48 6.08
C PRO A 18 24.23 -15.10 5.48
N PRO A 19 25.51 -14.73 5.33
CA PRO A 19 25.90 -13.41 4.78
C PRO A 19 25.38 -13.11 3.37
N LYS A 20 25.05 -14.15 2.60
CA LYS A 20 24.45 -14.04 1.25
C LYS A 20 22.92 -13.98 1.27
N LEU A 21 22.29 -13.82 2.43
CA LEU A 21 20.85 -13.74 2.57
C LEU A 21 20.27 -12.58 1.77
N ARG A 22 19.34 -12.88 0.87
CA ARG A 22 18.56 -11.87 0.12
C ARG A 22 17.17 -11.68 0.70
N TRP A 23 16.49 -12.77 1.05
CA TRP A 23 15.13 -12.72 1.59
C TRP A 23 15.04 -13.48 2.90
N LEU A 24 14.52 -12.80 3.92
CA LEU A 24 14.23 -13.33 5.25
C LEU A 24 12.71 -13.26 5.47
N ILE A 25 12.06 -14.41 5.62
CA ILE A 25 10.61 -14.48 5.83
C ILE A 25 10.35 -15.18 7.16
N LEU A 26 9.92 -14.43 8.16
CA LEU A 26 9.66 -14.89 9.52
C LEU A 26 8.25 -14.50 9.98
N THR A 27 7.32 -14.34 9.03
CA THR A 27 5.93 -13.95 9.28
C THR A 27 5.22 -14.91 10.24
N ASN A 28 4.41 -14.36 11.15
CA ASN A 28 3.59 -15.10 12.10
C ASN A 28 4.42 -16.03 13.02
N ASN A 29 5.38 -15.47 13.76
CA ASN A 29 6.10 -16.21 14.81
C ASN A 29 5.91 -15.48 16.16
N LYS A 30 6.82 -15.69 17.10
CA LYS A 30 6.81 -15.09 18.45
C LYS A 30 8.15 -14.42 18.75
N ILE A 31 8.85 -13.97 17.72
CA ILE A 31 10.21 -13.42 17.85
C ILE A 31 10.15 -12.08 18.58
N THR A 32 10.93 -11.95 19.66
CA THR A 32 10.94 -10.73 20.48
C THR A 32 12.06 -9.76 20.13
N ALA A 33 13.15 -10.26 19.52
CA ALA A 33 14.27 -9.44 19.04
C ALA A 33 14.97 -10.12 17.86
N LEU A 34 15.57 -9.31 16.98
CA LEU A 34 16.46 -9.78 15.92
C LEU A 34 17.92 -9.79 16.42
N PRO A 35 18.77 -10.70 15.92
CA PRO A 35 20.17 -10.75 16.29
C PRO A 35 20.93 -9.59 15.63
N LYS A 36 21.91 -9.01 16.31
CA LYS A 36 22.75 -7.90 15.80
C LYS A 36 23.46 -8.27 14.51
N SER A 37 23.85 -9.53 14.37
CA SER A 37 24.46 -10.10 13.17
C SER A 37 23.61 -9.94 11.89
N ILE A 38 22.31 -9.61 11.97
CA ILE A 38 21.51 -9.24 10.79
C ILE A 38 22.12 -8.08 10.01
N GLY A 39 22.81 -7.15 10.67
CA GLY A 39 23.49 -6.03 10.03
C GLY A 39 24.60 -6.45 9.06
N SER A 40 25.14 -7.67 9.21
CA SER A 40 26.11 -8.25 8.27
C SER A 40 25.47 -8.80 6.99
N CYS A 41 24.13 -8.88 6.93
CA CYS A 41 23.39 -9.30 5.74
C CYS A 41 23.26 -8.15 4.73
N GLY A 42 24.37 -7.61 4.24
CA GLY A 42 24.39 -6.47 3.29
C GLY A 42 23.74 -6.76 1.91
N ARG A 43 23.31 -8.00 1.66
CA ARG A 43 22.55 -8.40 0.47
C ARG A 43 21.04 -8.55 0.73
N LEU A 44 20.58 -8.29 1.94
CA LEU A 44 19.17 -8.42 2.31
C LEU A 44 18.35 -7.39 1.54
N GLU A 45 17.37 -7.87 0.78
CA GLU A 45 16.46 -7.10 -0.07
C GLU A 45 15.04 -7.11 0.49
N LYS A 46 14.61 -8.26 1.03
CA LYS A 46 13.25 -8.45 1.57
C LYS A 46 13.30 -9.00 2.98
N CYS A 47 12.66 -8.32 3.91
CA CYS A 47 12.54 -8.77 5.29
C CYS A 47 11.08 -8.75 5.72
N MET A 48 10.50 -9.93 5.93
CA MET A 48 9.10 -10.09 6.31
C MET A 48 9.00 -10.55 7.77
N LEU A 49 8.63 -9.62 8.65
CA LEU A 49 8.61 -9.82 10.10
C LEU A 49 7.20 -9.61 10.70
N ALA A 50 6.17 -9.47 9.86
CA ALA A 50 4.81 -9.24 10.31
C ALA A 50 4.30 -10.34 11.24
N GLY A 51 3.54 -9.98 12.28
CA GLY A 51 3.01 -10.93 13.26
C GLY A 51 4.07 -11.57 14.14
N ASN A 52 4.93 -10.76 14.74
CA ASN A 52 5.90 -11.20 15.75
C ASN A 52 5.65 -10.45 17.07
N SER A 53 6.65 -10.39 17.95
CA SER A 53 6.59 -9.64 19.20
C SER A 53 7.80 -8.73 19.35
N LEU A 54 8.34 -8.23 18.23
CA LEU A 54 9.48 -7.33 18.19
C LEU A 54 9.12 -6.02 18.89
N THR A 55 9.95 -5.60 19.85
CA THR A 55 9.81 -4.31 20.53
C THR A 55 10.64 -3.20 19.87
N GLU A 56 11.69 -3.59 19.16
CA GLU A 56 12.60 -2.70 18.44
C GLU A 56 13.25 -3.45 17.27
N LEU A 57 13.91 -2.69 16.39
CA LEU A 57 14.83 -3.24 15.39
C LEU A 57 16.26 -2.89 15.82
N PRO A 58 17.24 -3.82 15.68
CA PRO A 58 18.61 -3.56 16.09
C PRO A 58 19.23 -2.48 15.19
N GLU A 59 19.99 -1.56 15.80
CA GLU A 59 20.73 -0.48 15.11
C GLU A 59 21.61 -0.99 13.97
N GLU A 60 22.15 -2.20 14.11
CA GLU A 60 22.99 -2.85 13.11
C GLU A 60 22.26 -3.09 11.78
N MET A 61 20.92 -3.13 11.74
CA MET A 61 20.16 -3.20 10.48
C MET A 61 20.37 -1.98 9.57
N ALA A 62 20.93 -0.88 10.06
CA ALA A 62 21.45 0.20 9.22
C ALA A 62 22.45 -0.31 8.15
N GLY A 63 23.12 -1.45 8.38
CA GLY A 63 24.01 -2.11 7.41
C GLY A 63 23.30 -2.79 6.22
N CYS A 64 21.96 -2.98 6.28
CA CYS A 64 21.18 -3.64 5.24
C CYS A 64 20.86 -2.70 4.06
N GLN A 65 21.89 -2.14 3.42
CA GLN A 65 21.79 -1.09 2.39
C GLN A 65 21.02 -1.49 1.12
N LYS A 66 20.77 -2.78 0.89
CA LYS A 66 19.97 -3.29 -0.24
C LYS A 66 18.50 -3.54 0.10
N LEU A 67 18.06 -3.26 1.33
CA LEU A 67 16.70 -3.54 1.77
C LEU A 67 15.72 -2.66 1.00
N THR A 68 14.80 -3.30 0.27
CA THR A 68 13.77 -2.62 -0.53
C THR A 68 12.38 -2.78 0.06
N LEU A 69 12.14 -3.88 0.79
CA LEU A 69 10.87 -4.22 1.41
C LEU A 69 11.06 -4.68 2.84
N LEU A 70 10.34 -4.02 3.75
CA LEU A 70 10.31 -4.36 5.18
C LEU A 70 8.86 -4.43 5.69
N ARG A 71 8.45 -5.60 6.18
CA ARG A 71 7.12 -5.79 6.80
C ARG A 71 7.28 -5.97 8.30
N LEU A 72 6.70 -5.06 9.08
CA LEU A 72 6.75 -4.98 10.54
C LEU A 72 5.37 -5.00 11.19
N SER A 73 4.29 -5.08 10.42
CA SER A 73 2.94 -5.01 10.96
C SER A 73 2.66 -6.06 12.04
N ALA A 74 1.78 -5.75 12.98
CA ALA A 74 1.44 -6.61 14.12
C ALA A 74 2.68 -7.08 14.91
N ASN A 75 3.46 -6.11 15.40
CA ASN A 75 4.55 -6.31 16.36
C ASN A 75 4.28 -5.47 17.64
N ARG A 76 5.32 -5.18 18.41
CA ARG A 76 5.26 -4.36 19.64
C ARG A 76 6.22 -3.17 19.56
N ILE A 77 6.46 -2.65 18.36
CA ILE A 77 7.44 -1.58 18.12
C ILE A 77 6.89 -0.25 18.63
N ASP A 78 7.55 0.33 19.64
CA ASP A 78 7.18 1.63 20.21
C ASP A 78 7.66 2.81 19.36
N LEU A 79 8.76 2.63 18.62
CA LEU A 79 9.36 3.66 17.79
C LEU A 79 10.03 3.05 16.55
N LEU A 80 9.78 3.63 15.37
CA LEU A 80 10.61 3.35 14.20
C LEU A 80 11.99 4.00 14.38
N PRO A 81 13.10 3.28 14.13
CA PRO A 81 14.43 3.84 14.30
C PRO A 81 14.81 4.78 13.15
N ASP A 82 15.59 5.83 13.43
CA ASP A 82 15.94 6.86 12.45
C ASP A 82 16.74 6.34 11.26
N TRP A 83 17.58 5.30 11.46
CA TRP A 83 18.35 4.69 10.37
C TRP A 83 17.47 4.11 9.26
N LEU A 84 16.20 3.81 9.53
CA LEU A 84 15.25 3.29 8.53
C LEU A 84 15.07 4.29 7.38
N PHE A 85 15.03 5.59 7.70
CA PHE A 85 14.90 6.68 6.72
C PHE A 85 16.23 7.02 6.03
N HIS A 86 17.32 6.33 6.39
CA HIS A 86 18.63 6.44 5.75
C HIS A 86 18.92 5.25 4.82
N LEU A 87 18.00 4.28 4.73
CA LEU A 87 18.12 3.18 3.77
C LEU A 87 17.80 3.70 2.36
N PRO A 88 18.74 3.63 1.42
CA PRO A 88 18.60 4.30 0.12
C PRO A 88 17.54 3.66 -0.77
N ASN A 89 17.26 2.37 -0.58
CA ASN A 89 16.45 1.57 -1.48
C ASN A 89 15.09 1.16 -0.88
N LEU A 90 14.78 1.53 0.36
CA LEU A 90 13.55 1.11 1.03
C LEU A 90 12.35 1.86 0.42
N ALA A 91 11.51 1.13 -0.30
CA ALA A 91 10.33 1.66 -1.00
C ALA A 91 9.02 1.10 -0.43
N PHE A 92 9.06 -0.12 0.13
CA PHE A 92 7.92 -0.75 0.78
C PHE A 92 8.17 -0.86 2.28
N LEU A 93 7.26 -0.30 3.07
CA LEU A 93 7.21 -0.47 4.51
C LEU A 93 5.78 -0.81 4.93
N SER A 94 5.58 -1.78 5.81
CA SER A 94 4.29 -1.94 6.50
C SER A 94 4.52 -2.06 7.99
N PHE A 95 3.77 -1.33 8.81
CA PHE A 95 4.02 -1.28 10.25
C PHE A 95 2.74 -1.04 11.08
N ALA A 96 1.57 -1.25 10.49
CA ALA A 96 0.29 -1.16 11.18
C ALA A 96 0.20 -2.14 12.35
N GLY A 97 -0.61 -1.82 13.38
CA GLY A 97 -0.77 -2.70 14.54
C GLY A 97 0.46 -2.74 15.47
N ASN A 98 1.29 -1.69 15.47
CA ASN A 98 2.37 -1.48 16.43
C ASN A 98 1.99 -0.34 17.40
N PRO A 99 2.54 -0.30 18.63
CA PRO A 99 2.33 0.83 19.56
C PRO A 99 2.68 2.20 18.95
N CYS A 100 3.69 2.28 18.07
CA CYS A 100 4.05 3.51 17.37
C CYS A 100 2.93 4.06 16.45
N THR A 101 1.94 3.25 16.11
CA THR A 101 0.79 3.60 15.25
C THR A 101 -0.51 3.78 16.04
N ALA A 102 -0.43 3.84 17.38
CA ALA A 102 -1.60 3.91 18.24
C ALA A 102 -2.54 5.07 17.87
N LEU A 103 -3.85 4.77 17.89
CA LEU A 103 -4.91 5.67 17.43
C LEU A 103 -4.94 7.01 18.18
N GLU A 104 -4.49 7.05 19.42
CA GLU A 104 -4.38 8.28 20.22
C GLU A 104 -3.45 9.33 19.59
N ARG A 105 -2.54 8.89 18.73
CA ARG A 105 -1.61 9.76 18.00
C ARG A 105 -2.20 10.24 16.67
N THR A 106 -3.30 9.64 16.19
CA THR A 106 -3.83 9.87 14.83
C THR A 106 -4.48 11.24 14.68
N THR A 107 -4.44 11.75 13.45
CA THR A 107 -5.00 13.07 13.14
C THR A 107 -6.52 13.08 13.38
N GLY A 108 -7.05 14.23 13.83
CA GLY A 108 -8.50 14.38 14.01
C GLY A 108 -9.31 14.17 12.73
N ARG A 109 -8.69 14.22 11.55
CA ARG A 109 -9.37 14.03 10.25
C ARG A 109 -9.65 12.57 9.95
N ALA A 110 -8.65 11.69 10.07
CA ALA A 110 -8.84 10.23 9.92
C ALA A 110 -9.95 9.71 10.84
N ARG A 111 -9.95 10.17 12.11
CA ARG A 111 -10.99 9.78 13.07
C ARG A 111 -12.39 10.24 12.64
N ARG A 112 -12.53 11.51 12.22
CA ARG A 112 -13.81 12.05 11.73
C ARG A 112 -14.34 11.30 10.51
N ASN A 113 -13.48 10.97 9.56
CA ASN A 113 -13.87 10.21 8.36
C ASN A 113 -14.47 8.85 8.79
N SER A 114 -13.75 8.11 9.62
CA SER A 114 -14.18 6.80 10.12
C SER A 114 -15.48 6.86 10.94
N GLU A 115 -15.63 7.88 11.79
CA GLU A 115 -16.84 8.10 12.62
C GLU A 115 -18.06 8.55 11.80
N SER A 116 -17.84 9.22 10.66
CA SER A 116 -18.91 9.72 9.79
C SER A 116 -19.53 8.65 8.88
N LEU A 117 -18.89 7.49 8.75
CA LEU A 117 -19.37 6.43 7.87
C LEU A 117 -20.70 5.84 8.35
N PRO A 118 -21.69 5.68 7.45
CA PRO A 118 -22.97 5.11 7.81
C PRO A 118 -22.81 3.63 8.18
N ARG A 119 -23.71 3.18 9.05
CA ARG A 119 -23.83 1.77 9.41
C ARG A 119 -24.86 1.11 8.50
N ILE A 120 -24.44 0.10 7.76
CA ILE A 120 -25.26 -0.61 6.78
C ILE A 120 -25.60 -1.98 7.34
N ARG A 121 -26.90 -2.32 7.41
CA ARG A 121 -27.33 -3.61 7.93
C ARG A 121 -27.03 -4.69 6.90
N TRP A 122 -26.50 -5.82 7.36
CA TRP A 122 -26.27 -6.97 6.49
C TRP A 122 -27.54 -7.43 5.76
N ALA A 123 -28.70 -7.36 6.43
CA ALA A 123 -29.99 -7.76 5.86
C ALA A 123 -30.43 -6.90 4.65
N ASP A 124 -29.87 -5.71 4.49
CA ASP A 124 -30.16 -4.81 3.36
C ASP A 124 -29.28 -5.11 2.13
N LEU A 125 -28.34 -6.06 2.24
CA LEU A 125 -27.40 -6.46 1.19
C LEU A 125 -27.76 -7.84 0.64
N ALA A 126 -27.88 -7.95 -0.68
CA ALA A 126 -27.95 -9.22 -1.38
C ALA A 126 -26.63 -9.47 -2.12
N THR A 127 -25.77 -10.34 -1.58
CA THR A 127 -24.49 -10.71 -2.19
C THR A 127 -24.67 -11.64 -3.39
N HIS A 128 -23.85 -11.44 -4.41
CA HIS A 128 -23.85 -12.17 -5.67
C HIS A 128 -22.48 -12.85 -5.89
N GLU A 129 -21.90 -12.71 -7.08
CA GLU A 129 -20.61 -13.28 -7.45
C GLU A 129 -19.44 -12.70 -6.65
N VAL A 130 -18.40 -13.52 -6.46
CA VAL A 130 -17.12 -13.08 -5.91
C VAL A 130 -16.34 -12.34 -6.99
N LEU A 131 -15.94 -11.11 -6.69
CA LEU A 131 -15.11 -10.27 -7.57
C LEU A 131 -13.61 -10.51 -7.32
N GLY A 132 -13.25 -10.86 -6.07
CA GLY A 132 -11.87 -11.18 -5.71
C GLY A 132 -11.76 -11.78 -4.31
N GLU A 133 -10.74 -12.60 -4.09
CA GLU A 133 -10.40 -13.16 -2.79
C GLU A 133 -8.91 -12.93 -2.53
N GLY A 134 -8.61 -12.30 -1.39
CA GLY A 134 -7.25 -11.94 -0.99
C GLY A 134 -6.96 -12.41 0.44
N ALA A 135 -5.72 -12.17 0.90
CA ALA A 135 -5.28 -12.62 2.22
C ALA A 135 -6.11 -12.04 3.38
N SER A 136 -6.71 -10.86 3.20
CA SER A 136 -7.50 -10.19 4.24
C SER A 136 -9.01 -10.46 4.17
N GLY A 137 -9.50 -11.10 3.12
CA GLY A 137 -10.93 -11.32 2.96
C GLY A 137 -11.43 -11.54 1.54
N ILE A 138 -12.76 -11.53 1.41
CA ILE A 138 -13.48 -11.79 0.17
C ILE A 138 -14.20 -10.51 -0.25
N ILE A 139 -14.13 -10.18 -1.53
CA ILE A 139 -14.87 -9.09 -2.16
C ILE A 139 -15.92 -9.71 -3.08
N SER A 140 -17.18 -9.36 -2.89
CA SER A 140 -18.30 -9.81 -3.70
C SER A 140 -19.08 -8.63 -4.24
N LYS A 141 -19.67 -8.80 -5.42
CA LYS A 141 -20.72 -7.89 -5.88
C LYS A 141 -21.94 -8.07 -4.96
N ALA A 142 -22.66 -6.99 -4.68
CA ALA A 142 -23.93 -7.06 -3.98
C ALA A 142 -24.90 -6.00 -4.48
N THR A 143 -26.18 -6.23 -4.30
CA THR A 143 -27.21 -5.20 -4.44
C THR A 143 -27.56 -4.67 -3.05
N TRP A 144 -27.41 -3.37 -2.84
CA TRP A 144 -27.80 -2.66 -1.63
C TRP A 144 -29.20 -2.07 -1.78
N ARG A 145 -30.11 -2.47 -0.90
CA ARG A 145 -31.49 -1.97 -0.86
C ARG A 145 -31.62 -0.87 0.18
N ARG A 146 -31.97 0.34 -0.27
CA ARG A 146 -32.18 1.49 0.61
C ARG A 146 -33.33 2.35 0.13
N ASP A 147 -34.28 2.64 1.03
CA ASP A 147 -35.33 3.65 0.84
C ASP A 147 -36.09 3.55 -0.50
N GLY A 148 -36.32 2.31 -0.98
CA GLY A 148 -37.01 2.04 -2.25
C GLY A 148 -36.13 2.08 -3.50
N SER A 149 -34.83 2.32 -3.36
CA SER A 149 -33.82 2.18 -4.40
C SER A 149 -32.95 0.94 -4.21
N GLU A 150 -32.46 0.40 -5.33
CA GLU A 150 -31.45 -0.64 -5.37
C GLU A 150 -30.21 -0.11 -6.09
N GLU A 151 -29.05 -0.33 -5.50
CA GLU A 151 -27.75 0.08 -6.05
C GLU A 151 -26.78 -1.10 -6.06
N ASP A 152 -26.02 -1.26 -7.13
CA ASP A 152 -24.95 -2.25 -7.21
C ASP A 152 -23.69 -1.73 -6.52
N VAL A 153 -23.18 -2.50 -5.56
CA VAL A 153 -22.03 -2.15 -4.71
C VAL A 153 -21.04 -3.31 -4.63
N ALA A 154 -19.83 -3.02 -4.15
CA ALA A 154 -18.87 -4.03 -3.74
C ALA A 154 -18.94 -4.22 -2.22
N VAL A 155 -18.95 -5.47 -1.76
CA VAL A 155 -18.93 -5.83 -0.34
C VAL A 155 -17.63 -6.55 -0.05
N LYS A 156 -16.80 -5.97 0.82
CA LYS A 156 -15.58 -6.61 1.32
C LYS A 156 -15.80 -7.13 2.73
N LEU A 157 -15.70 -8.45 2.91
CA LEU A 157 -15.77 -9.11 4.21
C LEU A 157 -14.37 -9.48 4.68
N PHE A 158 -13.94 -8.88 5.78
CA PHE A 158 -12.63 -9.11 6.37
C PHE A 158 -12.62 -10.39 7.20
N ARG A 159 -11.67 -11.28 6.91
CA ARG A 159 -11.52 -12.60 7.55
C ARG A 159 -10.06 -12.83 7.91
N GLY A 160 -9.79 -13.77 8.81
CA GLY A 160 -8.42 -14.04 9.25
C GLY A 160 -7.98 -13.18 10.43
N SER A 161 -6.79 -13.48 10.93
CA SER A 161 -6.17 -12.74 12.03
C SER A 161 -4.94 -11.93 11.59
N LEU A 162 -4.28 -12.32 10.51
CA LEU A 162 -3.02 -11.74 10.06
C LEU A 162 -2.76 -12.06 8.58
N THR A 163 -2.32 -11.07 7.82
CA THR A 163 -1.79 -11.21 6.45
C THR A 163 -0.27 -10.93 6.45
N SER A 164 0.38 -11.00 5.27
CA SER A 164 1.77 -10.55 5.16
C SER A 164 1.98 -9.08 5.47
N ASP A 165 0.95 -8.26 5.24
CA ASP A 165 1.05 -6.81 5.16
C ASP A 165 0.44 -6.11 6.39
N GLY A 166 -0.47 -6.78 7.09
CA GLY A 166 -1.14 -6.23 8.26
C GLY A 166 -2.20 -7.16 8.81
N THR A 167 -2.98 -6.68 9.76
CA THR A 167 -4.19 -7.38 10.17
C THR A 167 -5.37 -6.90 9.32
N PRO A 168 -6.38 -7.75 9.03
CA PRO A 168 -7.58 -7.34 8.31
C PRO A 168 -8.30 -6.15 8.98
N ILE A 169 -8.21 -6.02 10.31
CA ILE A 169 -8.81 -4.91 11.04
C ILE A 169 -8.05 -3.59 10.85
N ASP A 170 -6.74 -3.63 10.67
CA ASP A 170 -5.94 -2.43 10.38
C ASP A 170 -6.21 -1.92 8.97
N GLU A 171 -6.28 -2.82 7.99
CA GLU A 171 -6.70 -2.49 6.62
C GLU A 171 -8.09 -1.85 6.60
N MET A 172 -9.07 -2.49 7.24
CA MET A 172 -10.43 -1.95 7.33
C MET A 172 -10.43 -0.54 7.94
N ARG A 173 -9.65 -0.32 9.01
CA ARG A 173 -9.50 1.01 9.63
C ARG A 173 -8.89 2.02 8.67
N ALA A 174 -7.86 1.65 7.91
CA ALA A 174 -7.23 2.53 6.93
C ALA A 174 -8.21 2.92 5.82
N CYS A 175 -8.95 1.96 5.25
CA CYS A 175 -10.01 2.24 4.27
C CYS A 175 -11.05 3.22 4.81
N MET A 176 -11.53 2.98 6.04
CA MET A 176 -12.55 3.85 6.67
C MET A 176 -12.04 5.27 6.95
N SER A 177 -10.74 5.40 7.22
CA SER A 177 -10.13 6.68 7.62
C SER A 177 -9.67 7.51 6.42
N ALA A 178 -9.49 6.89 5.26
CA ALA A 178 -9.06 7.54 4.02
C ALA A 178 -9.98 8.71 3.66
N GLY A 179 -11.29 8.53 3.77
CA GLY A 179 -12.27 9.49 3.26
C GLY A 179 -12.44 9.38 1.74
N ALA A 180 -13.38 10.15 1.19
CA ALA A 180 -13.70 10.11 -0.23
C ALA A 180 -12.68 10.89 -1.07
N HIS A 181 -12.27 10.31 -2.20
CA HIS A 181 -11.36 10.94 -3.14
C HIS A 181 -11.54 10.36 -4.55
N ALA A 182 -11.47 11.19 -5.59
CA ALA A 182 -11.71 10.78 -6.98
C ALA A 182 -10.78 9.65 -7.47
N ASN A 183 -9.61 9.52 -6.87
CA ASN A 183 -8.60 8.50 -7.21
C ASN A 183 -8.46 7.39 -6.16
N LEU A 184 -9.44 7.23 -5.27
CA LEU A 184 -9.51 6.12 -4.29
C LEU A 184 -10.80 5.32 -4.50
N VAL A 185 -10.80 4.07 -4.06
CA VAL A 185 -12.03 3.28 -3.97
C VAL A 185 -12.85 3.74 -2.76
N ASP A 186 -13.97 4.43 -3.02
CA ASP A 186 -14.80 4.98 -1.95
C ASP A 186 -15.40 3.89 -1.04
N VAL A 187 -15.36 4.16 0.26
CA VAL A 187 -16.04 3.37 1.30
C VAL A 187 -17.39 4.03 1.58
N LEU A 188 -18.47 3.33 1.23
CA LEU A 188 -19.84 3.82 1.37
C LEU A 188 -20.39 3.61 2.78
N GLY A 189 -19.91 2.60 3.51
CA GLY A 189 -20.33 2.38 4.89
C GLY A 189 -19.80 1.10 5.51
N ARG A 190 -20.02 0.96 6.82
CA ARG A 190 -19.60 -0.21 7.62
C ARG A 190 -20.75 -1.17 7.84
N ILE A 191 -20.51 -2.45 7.54
CA ILE A 191 -21.47 -3.52 7.73
C ILE A 191 -21.63 -3.85 9.22
N HIS A 192 -22.86 -4.13 9.64
CA HIS A 192 -23.15 -4.70 10.97
C HIS A 192 -24.30 -5.72 10.92
N GLY A 193 -24.39 -6.58 11.95
CA GLY A 193 -25.44 -7.59 12.03
C GLY A 193 -25.20 -8.77 11.08
N HIS A 194 -23.93 -9.05 10.74
CA HIS A 194 -23.58 -10.18 9.90
C HIS A 194 -23.71 -11.49 10.72
N PRO A 195 -24.24 -12.61 10.16
CA PRO A 195 -24.46 -13.85 10.90
C PRO A 195 -23.22 -14.48 11.54
N ASP A 196 -22.04 -14.22 10.95
CA ASP A 196 -20.75 -14.69 11.48
C ASP A 196 -20.11 -13.74 12.50
N GLU A 197 -20.76 -12.62 12.85
CA GLU A 197 -20.27 -11.68 13.86
C GLU A 197 -20.12 -12.38 15.21
N GLY A 198 -18.91 -12.31 15.79
CA GLY A 198 -18.57 -13.01 17.04
C GLY A 198 -18.29 -14.51 16.90
N ARG A 199 -18.43 -15.12 15.72
CA ARG A 199 -18.09 -16.55 15.50
C ARG A 199 -16.60 -16.73 15.28
N ARG A 200 -15.96 -17.60 16.06
CA ARG A 200 -14.57 -18.03 15.83
C ARG A 200 -14.53 -19.23 14.88
N THR A 201 -13.75 -19.12 13.81
CA THR A 201 -13.43 -20.23 12.91
C THR A 201 -11.94 -20.58 13.03
N LYS A 202 -11.54 -21.74 12.52
CA LYS A 202 -10.12 -22.17 12.50
C LYS A 202 -9.23 -21.22 11.69
N ASN A 203 -9.80 -20.48 10.73
CA ASN A 203 -9.06 -19.62 9.81
C ASN A 203 -9.20 -18.13 10.17
N GLY A 204 -9.55 -17.80 11.42
CA GLY A 204 -9.87 -16.44 11.85
C GLY A 204 -11.31 -16.08 11.47
N GLY A 205 -12.12 -15.76 12.48
CA GLY A 205 -13.52 -15.39 12.31
C GLY A 205 -13.71 -14.10 11.52
N PHE A 206 -14.97 -13.77 11.23
CA PHE A 206 -15.35 -12.48 10.64
C PHE A 206 -14.85 -11.32 11.50
N GLN A 207 -14.07 -10.41 10.90
CA GLN A 207 -13.49 -9.25 11.58
C GLN A 207 -14.29 -7.96 11.33
N GLY A 208 -15.18 -7.96 10.34
CA GLY A 208 -15.94 -6.81 9.92
C GLY A 208 -16.17 -6.82 8.41
N GLY A 209 -16.94 -5.85 7.92
CA GLY A 209 -17.18 -5.70 6.51
C GLY A 209 -17.43 -4.26 6.11
N LEU A 210 -17.09 -3.93 4.88
CA LEU A 210 -17.32 -2.63 4.26
C LEU A 210 -18.18 -2.79 3.02
N VAL A 211 -19.06 -1.82 2.82
CA VAL A 211 -19.68 -1.56 1.52
C VAL A 211 -18.85 -0.49 0.84
N MET A 212 -18.46 -0.75 -0.40
CA MET A 212 -17.55 0.06 -1.21
C MET A 212 -18.20 0.32 -2.56
N GLN A 213 -17.75 1.36 -3.26
CA GLN A 213 -18.17 1.59 -4.64
C GLN A 213 -17.86 0.36 -5.50
N LEU A 214 -18.80 -0.02 -6.37
CA LEU A 214 -18.51 -1.02 -7.39
C LEU A 214 -17.68 -0.37 -8.49
N ILE A 215 -16.48 -0.90 -8.73
CA ILE A 215 -15.59 -0.38 -9.76
C ILE A 215 -16.19 -0.65 -11.14
N PRO A 216 -16.32 0.37 -12.02
CA PRO A 216 -16.88 0.18 -13.35
C PRO A 216 -16.07 -0.82 -14.19
N PRO A 217 -16.71 -1.64 -15.04
CA PRO A 217 -16.01 -2.66 -15.84
C PRO A 217 -14.95 -2.14 -16.83
N ARG A 218 -14.92 -0.83 -17.10
CA ARG A 218 -13.91 -0.20 -17.96
C ARG A 218 -12.53 -0.09 -17.30
N TYR A 219 -12.46 -0.21 -15.97
CA TYR A 219 -11.21 -0.18 -15.24
C TYR A 219 -10.52 -1.55 -15.33
N ARG A 220 -9.21 -1.54 -15.58
CA ARG A 220 -8.32 -2.71 -15.54
C ARG A 220 -7.17 -2.44 -14.58
N THR A 221 -6.58 -3.49 -14.02
CA THR A 221 -5.35 -3.34 -13.22
C THR A 221 -4.20 -2.89 -14.13
N LEU A 222 -3.42 -1.90 -13.70
CA LEU A 222 -2.32 -1.30 -14.46
C LEU A 222 -1.15 -2.27 -14.67
N GLY A 223 -0.92 -3.17 -13.71
CA GLY A 223 0.12 -4.18 -13.79
C GLY A 223 -0.30 -5.46 -13.07
N LYS A 224 0.46 -6.53 -13.28
CA LYS A 224 0.33 -7.79 -12.54
C LYS A 224 1.30 -7.80 -11.37
N PRO A 225 0.97 -8.50 -10.27
CA PRO A 225 1.86 -8.65 -9.14
C PRO A 225 3.25 -9.17 -9.56
N PRO A 226 4.30 -8.93 -8.77
CA PRO A 226 5.64 -9.36 -9.10
C PRO A 226 5.72 -10.88 -9.29
N SER A 227 6.45 -11.32 -10.31
CA SER A 227 6.72 -12.74 -10.55
C SER A 227 8.04 -13.16 -9.88
N LEU A 228 8.28 -14.48 -9.81
CA LEU A 228 9.58 -15.01 -9.36
C LEU A 228 10.75 -14.50 -10.23
N ASP A 229 10.48 -14.12 -11.47
CA ASP A 229 11.47 -13.61 -12.43
C ASP A 229 11.70 -12.09 -12.29
N SER A 230 10.64 -11.30 -12.10
CA SER A 230 10.75 -9.83 -11.90
C SER A 230 11.24 -9.44 -10.50
N CYS A 231 11.25 -10.41 -9.57
CA CYS A 231 11.69 -10.33 -8.17
C CYS A 231 10.95 -9.29 -7.30
N THR A 232 10.83 -8.02 -7.69
CA THR A 232 10.19 -6.92 -6.94
C THR A 232 9.37 -5.96 -7.78
N ARG A 233 9.55 -5.93 -9.11
CA ARG A 233 8.75 -5.06 -9.98
C ARG A 233 7.53 -5.79 -10.49
N ASP A 234 6.45 -5.04 -10.72
CA ASP A 234 5.25 -5.58 -11.33
C ASP A 234 5.54 -6.04 -12.76
N CYS A 235 4.73 -7.00 -13.21
CA CYS A 235 4.82 -7.53 -14.56
C CYS A 235 3.76 -6.84 -15.42
N TYR A 236 4.11 -6.49 -16.64
CA TYR A 236 3.19 -5.92 -17.62
C TYR A 236 3.05 -6.88 -18.77
N ASP A 237 1.83 -7.04 -19.31
CA ASP A 237 1.65 -7.91 -20.46
C ASP A 237 2.29 -7.28 -21.70
N ALA A 238 3.02 -8.09 -22.48
CA ALA A 238 3.63 -7.61 -23.73
C ALA A 238 2.61 -7.10 -24.76
N LEU A 239 1.32 -7.36 -24.53
CA LEU A 239 0.15 -7.00 -25.34
C LEU A 239 -0.78 -5.97 -24.67
N ASP A 240 -0.42 -5.42 -23.49
CA ASP A 240 -1.17 -4.29 -22.90
C ASP A 240 -1.18 -3.11 -23.89
N PRO A 241 -2.29 -2.36 -24.02
CA PRO A 241 -2.35 -1.24 -24.95
C PRO A 241 -1.25 -0.24 -24.62
N SER A 242 -0.52 0.20 -25.65
CA SER A 242 0.48 1.25 -25.50
C SER A 242 -0.18 2.50 -24.92
N LEU A 243 0.36 3.01 -23.82
CA LEU A 243 -0.12 4.26 -23.24
C LEU A 243 0.32 5.43 -24.13
N SER A 244 -0.53 6.45 -24.23
CA SER A 244 -0.09 7.77 -24.69
C SER A 244 0.67 8.49 -23.56
N ALA A 245 1.45 9.52 -23.90
CA ALA A 245 2.07 10.37 -22.89
C ALA A 245 1.03 11.04 -21.98
N GLU A 246 -0.13 11.43 -22.53
CA GLU A 246 -1.23 12.02 -21.75
C GLU A 246 -1.82 11.04 -20.75
N THR A 247 -2.15 9.82 -21.21
CA THR A 247 -2.67 8.75 -20.35
C THR A 247 -1.68 8.43 -19.23
N ALA A 248 -0.38 8.35 -19.55
CA ALA A 248 0.69 8.12 -18.56
C ALA A 248 0.71 9.22 -17.48
N VAL A 249 0.66 10.49 -17.87
CA VAL A 249 0.64 11.61 -16.91
C VAL A 249 -0.65 11.62 -16.09
N ASN A 250 -1.82 11.34 -16.69
CA ASN A 250 -3.09 11.25 -15.96
C ASN A 250 -3.06 10.18 -14.87
N ILE A 251 -2.52 8.99 -15.18
CA ILE A 251 -2.37 7.89 -14.22
C ILE A 251 -1.49 8.34 -13.04
N LEU A 252 -0.29 8.85 -13.35
CA LEU A 252 0.67 9.31 -12.34
C LEU A 252 0.11 10.45 -11.48
N ALA A 253 -0.61 11.39 -12.08
CA ALA A 253 -1.27 12.49 -11.37
C ALA A 253 -2.37 11.98 -10.43
N GLY A 254 -3.20 11.03 -10.89
CA GLY A 254 -4.25 10.42 -10.07
C GLY A 254 -3.69 9.68 -8.85
N VAL A 255 -2.63 8.88 -9.04
CA VAL A 255 -1.96 8.17 -7.95
C VAL A 255 -1.30 9.14 -6.97
N ALA A 256 -0.59 10.17 -7.47
CA ALA A 256 0.01 11.19 -6.62
C ALA A 256 -1.05 11.98 -5.83
N ALA A 257 -2.22 12.23 -6.41
CA ALA A 257 -3.33 12.91 -5.74
C ALA A 257 -3.94 12.03 -4.64
N ALA A 258 -4.13 10.73 -4.91
CA ALA A 258 -4.57 9.75 -3.92
C ALA A 258 -3.57 9.65 -2.73
N ALA A 259 -2.28 9.51 -3.00
CA ALA A 259 -1.25 9.45 -1.97
C ALA A 259 -1.21 10.73 -1.12
N LYS A 260 -1.22 11.92 -1.75
CA LYS A 260 -1.33 13.20 -1.03
C LYS A 260 -2.58 13.27 -0.17
N HIS A 261 -3.72 12.77 -0.66
CA HIS A 261 -4.96 12.73 0.09
C HIS A 261 -4.82 11.86 1.34
N LEU A 262 -4.29 10.63 1.21
CA LEU A 262 -4.03 9.72 2.33
C LEU A 262 -3.10 10.37 3.36
N HIS A 263 -2.00 10.97 2.92
CA HIS A 263 -1.08 11.69 3.79
C HIS A 263 -1.76 12.86 4.52
N SER A 264 -2.63 13.62 3.85
CA SER A 264 -3.40 14.70 4.49
C SER A 264 -4.42 14.21 5.53
N ASN A 265 -4.68 12.90 5.57
CA ASN A 265 -5.48 12.22 6.59
C ASN A 265 -4.60 11.47 7.63
N GLY A 266 -3.27 11.51 7.51
CA GLY A 266 -2.35 10.80 8.40
C GLY A 266 -2.28 9.29 8.10
N ILE A 267 -2.35 8.92 6.82
CA ILE A 267 -2.31 7.53 6.37
C ILE A 267 -1.16 7.37 5.38
N TYR A 268 -0.32 6.36 5.63
CA TYR A 268 0.75 5.90 4.76
C TYR A 268 0.20 4.69 4.02
N HIS A 269 0.25 4.65 2.69
CA HIS A 269 -0.25 3.51 1.92
C HIS A 269 0.71 2.32 2.01
N GLY A 270 2.01 2.57 1.81
CA GLY A 270 3.07 1.56 1.94
C GLY A 270 3.16 0.52 0.81
N ASP A 271 2.35 0.65 -0.25
CA ASP A 271 2.30 -0.30 -1.38
C ASP A 271 1.82 0.36 -2.69
N LEU A 272 2.49 1.45 -3.10
CA LEU A 272 2.18 2.18 -4.35
C LEU A 272 2.74 1.47 -5.59
N TYR A 273 2.18 0.31 -5.92
CA TYR A 273 2.59 -0.52 -7.06
C TYR A 273 1.43 -0.68 -8.06
N ALA A 274 1.76 -0.94 -9.32
CA ALA A 274 0.81 -0.99 -10.43
C ALA A 274 -0.27 -2.07 -10.27
N HIS A 275 0.01 -3.19 -9.59
CA HIS A 275 -1.00 -4.21 -9.31
C HIS A 275 -2.11 -3.75 -8.34
N ASN A 276 -1.88 -2.66 -7.61
CA ASN A 276 -2.86 -2.02 -6.72
C ASN A 276 -3.56 -0.81 -7.36
N ILE A 277 -3.24 -0.50 -8.61
CA ILE A 277 -3.78 0.64 -9.34
C ILE A 277 -4.67 0.13 -10.46
N MET A 278 -5.90 0.61 -10.51
CA MET A 278 -6.82 0.37 -11.63
C MET A 278 -6.92 1.60 -12.51
N VAL A 279 -6.93 1.43 -13.82
CA VAL A 279 -6.95 2.50 -14.81
C VAL A 279 -8.00 2.24 -15.88
N ASP A 280 -8.62 3.29 -16.41
CA ASP A 280 -9.39 3.24 -17.66
C ASP A 280 -8.58 3.76 -18.86
N ASP A 281 -9.19 3.80 -20.04
CA ASP A 281 -8.52 4.17 -21.29
C ASP A 281 -8.14 5.66 -21.33
N GLU A 282 -8.84 6.49 -20.57
CA GLU A 282 -8.56 7.93 -20.41
C GLU A 282 -7.44 8.20 -19.38
N GLY A 283 -6.97 7.18 -18.68
CA GLY A 283 -5.93 7.29 -17.66
C GLY A 283 -6.44 7.74 -16.29
N GLN A 284 -7.75 7.64 -16.03
CA GLN A 284 -8.27 7.83 -14.68
C GLN A 284 -7.79 6.67 -13.81
N ALA A 285 -7.06 6.99 -12.75
CA ALA A 285 -6.52 5.99 -11.83
C ALA A 285 -7.33 5.91 -10.54
N LEU A 286 -7.60 4.68 -10.08
CA LEU A 286 -8.11 4.35 -8.76
C LEU A 286 -7.05 3.54 -8.02
N LEU A 287 -6.52 4.11 -6.94
CA LEU A 287 -5.64 3.42 -6.02
C LEU A 287 -6.46 2.58 -5.03
N GLY A 288 -6.10 1.31 -4.89
CA GLY A 288 -6.74 0.34 -4.00
C GLY A 288 -5.73 -0.43 -3.16
N ASP A 289 -6.22 -1.47 -2.47
CA ASP A 289 -5.48 -2.31 -1.51
C ASP A 289 -4.79 -1.54 -0.36
N MET A 290 -5.53 -1.35 0.73
CA MET A 290 -5.03 -0.72 1.95
C MET A 290 -4.36 -1.74 2.91
N GLY A 291 -4.00 -2.93 2.44
CA GLY A 291 -3.51 -4.03 3.28
C GLY A 291 -2.22 -3.70 4.04
N ALA A 292 -1.31 -2.94 3.40
CA ALA A 292 -0.07 -2.44 4.00
C ALA A 292 -0.24 -1.08 4.70
N ALA A 293 -1.42 -0.44 4.52
CA ALA A 293 -1.61 0.94 4.92
C ALA A 293 -1.56 1.09 6.43
N THR A 294 -0.92 2.17 6.85
CA THR A 294 -0.69 2.48 8.26
C THR A 294 -1.22 3.86 8.57
N ILE A 295 -2.19 3.93 9.48
CA ILE A 295 -2.59 5.21 10.08
C ILE A 295 -1.50 5.58 11.08
N TYR A 296 -0.91 6.77 10.92
CA TYR A 296 0.13 7.26 11.80
C TYR A 296 -0.27 8.62 12.40
N GLY A 297 0.44 8.98 13.47
CA GLY A 297 0.22 10.24 14.16
C GLY A 297 1.18 11.35 13.73
N ASP A 298 0.87 12.57 14.18
CA ASP A 298 1.79 13.69 14.02
C ASP A 298 2.87 13.64 15.12
N ASP A 299 3.94 12.92 14.82
CA ASP A 299 5.14 12.86 15.68
C ASP A 299 6.37 13.49 15.06
N GLY A 300 6.16 14.34 14.05
CA GLY A 300 7.21 15.08 13.34
C GLY A 300 7.94 14.27 12.26
N ARG A 301 7.71 12.94 12.15
CA ARG A 301 8.34 12.10 11.12
C ARG A 301 7.53 11.94 9.84
N PHE A 302 6.39 12.62 9.76
CA PHE A 302 5.50 12.63 8.60
C PHE A 302 6.25 12.86 7.27
N PRO A 303 7.10 13.90 7.12
CA PRO A 303 7.79 14.14 5.84
C PRO A 303 8.74 13.00 5.43
N LEU A 304 9.30 12.27 6.40
CA LEU A 304 10.19 11.15 6.12
C LEU A 304 9.41 9.90 5.67
N LEU A 305 8.22 9.67 6.21
CA LEU A 305 7.33 8.61 5.75
C LEU A 305 6.84 8.88 4.32
N GLU A 306 6.39 10.11 4.03
CA GLU A 306 6.03 10.51 2.66
C GLU A 306 7.23 10.33 1.70
N GLY A 307 8.43 10.71 2.15
CA GLY A 307 9.65 10.55 1.39
C GLY A 307 9.98 9.10 1.06
N LEU A 308 9.72 8.14 1.96
CA LEU A 308 9.85 6.71 1.66
C LEU A 308 8.90 6.29 0.53
N GLU A 309 7.64 6.73 0.59
CA GLU A 309 6.63 6.41 -0.41
C GLU A 309 6.96 6.98 -1.80
N LEU A 310 7.66 8.11 -1.85
CA LEU A 310 8.10 8.70 -3.12
C LEU A 310 9.07 7.83 -3.91
N LEU A 311 9.84 6.95 -3.25
CA LEU A 311 10.66 5.99 -4.00
C LEU A 311 9.80 4.92 -4.66
N ALA A 312 8.74 4.45 -4.00
CA ALA A 312 7.78 3.56 -4.65
C ALA A 312 7.09 4.25 -5.84
N PHE A 313 6.69 5.51 -5.65
CA PHE A 313 6.15 6.33 -6.74
C PHE A 313 7.17 6.52 -7.88
N ALA A 314 8.46 6.71 -7.57
CA ALA A 314 9.51 6.81 -8.59
C ALA A 314 9.56 5.53 -9.45
N HIS A 315 9.57 4.35 -8.83
CA HIS A 315 9.51 3.09 -9.57
C HIS A 315 8.26 2.98 -10.45
N LEU A 316 7.10 3.47 -9.97
CA LEU A 316 5.88 3.56 -10.76
C LEU A 316 6.02 4.52 -11.95
N VAL A 317 6.67 5.68 -11.79
CA VAL A 317 6.97 6.60 -12.90
C VAL A 317 7.79 5.90 -13.98
N GLU A 318 8.86 5.20 -13.58
CA GLU A 318 9.70 4.46 -14.51
C GLU A 318 8.91 3.36 -15.23
N ASP A 319 8.10 2.60 -14.51
CA ASP A 319 7.23 1.57 -15.07
C ASP A 319 6.22 2.14 -16.07
N VAL A 320 5.46 3.17 -15.69
CA VAL A 320 4.42 3.79 -16.53
C VAL A 320 5.05 4.42 -17.79
N CYS A 321 6.19 5.09 -17.66
CA CYS A 321 6.95 5.60 -18.81
C CYS A 321 7.38 4.47 -19.76
N GLY A 322 7.76 3.31 -19.22
CA GLY A 322 8.13 2.12 -20.00
C GLY A 322 6.97 1.51 -20.82
N LEU A 323 5.72 1.87 -20.51
CA LEU A 323 4.52 1.44 -21.24
C LEU A 323 4.15 2.36 -22.42
N VAL A 324 4.81 3.52 -22.55
CA VAL A 324 4.60 4.45 -23.67
C VAL A 324 5.42 3.99 -24.87
N ARG A 325 4.78 3.64 -25.99
CA ARG A 325 5.46 3.08 -27.18
C ARG A 325 5.73 4.08 -28.30
N GLU A 326 4.84 5.05 -28.49
CA GLU A 326 4.98 6.07 -29.52
C GLU A 326 4.56 7.41 -28.90
N PRO A 327 5.50 8.33 -28.62
CA PRO A 327 5.17 9.64 -28.06
C PRO A 327 4.23 10.42 -28.99
N GLY A 328 4.37 10.22 -30.31
CA GLY A 328 3.46 10.76 -31.32
C GLY A 328 3.62 12.27 -31.61
N SER A 329 4.34 13.03 -30.78
CA SER A 329 4.65 14.45 -30.96
C SER A 329 5.90 14.92 -30.21
N ASP A 330 6.50 16.06 -30.62
CA ASP A 330 7.62 16.70 -29.91
C ASP A 330 7.25 17.02 -28.44
N SER A 331 6.02 17.49 -28.19
CA SER A 331 5.52 17.76 -26.84
C SER A 331 5.48 16.51 -25.98
N ALA A 332 5.13 15.35 -26.55
CA ALA A 332 5.11 14.09 -25.82
C ALA A 332 6.53 13.58 -25.50
N GLU A 333 7.50 13.79 -26.38
CA GLU A 333 8.91 13.51 -26.09
C GLU A 333 9.43 14.40 -24.95
N GLU A 334 9.10 15.70 -24.97
CA GLU A 334 9.46 16.63 -23.89
C GLU A 334 8.83 16.19 -22.55
N VAL A 335 7.57 15.76 -22.54
CA VAL A 335 6.90 15.26 -21.34
C VAL A 335 7.60 14.03 -20.78
N LEU A 336 7.96 13.05 -21.63
CA LEU A 336 8.67 11.85 -21.18
C LEU A 336 10.03 12.20 -20.59
N GLU A 337 10.75 13.18 -21.14
CA GLU A 337 12.02 13.63 -20.58
C GLU A 337 11.82 14.29 -19.20
N ARG A 338 10.81 15.16 -19.06
CA ARG A 338 10.47 15.75 -17.75
C ARG A 338 10.00 14.71 -16.72
N LEU A 339 9.34 13.63 -17.15
CA LEU A 339 9.01 12.50 -16.25
C LEU A 339 10.27 11.74 -15.81
N LYS A 340 11.29 11.59 -16.67
CA LYS A 340 12.59 11.02 -16.25
C LYS A 340 13.32 11.90 -15.25
N GLU A 341 13.29 13.22 -15.44
CA GLU A 341 13.84 14.17 -14.47
C GLU A 341 13.11 14.05 -13.12
N LEU A 342 11.78 13.96 -13.15
CA LEU A 342 10.96 13.77 -11.96
C LEU A 342 11.28 12.46 -11.23
N HIS A 343 11.44 11.36 -11.98
CA HIS A 343 11.93 10.09 -11.44
C HIS A 343 13.29 10.27 -10.75
N GLY A 344 14.23 10.98 -11.38
CA GLY A 344 15.54 11.28 -10.79
C GLY A 344 15.46 12.05 -9.48
N GLN A 345 14.54 13.01 -9.37
CA GLN A 345 14.30 13.78 -8.14
C GLN A 345 13.67 12.93 -7.02
N CYS A 346 12.77 12.00 -7.37
CA CYS A 346 12.08 11.14 -6.39
C CYS A 346 12.94 9.95 -5.93
N SER A 347 13.91 9.52 -6.74
CA SER A 347 14.76 8.35 -6.49
C SER A 347 16.08 8.65 -5.78
N VAL A 348 16.30 9.90 -5.33
CA VAL A 348 17.51 10.26 -4.56
C VAL A 348 17.64 9.43 -3.28
N SER A 349 18.88 9.03 -2.95
CA SER A 349 19.18 8.12 -1.85
C SER A 349 18.79 8.67 -0.47
N ARG A 350 18.89 9.99 -0.28
CA ARG A 350 18.52 10.62 0.99
C ARG A 350 17.03 10.96 0.97
N VAL A 351 16.25 10.30 1.83
CA VAL A 351 14.79 10.47 1.92
C VAL A 351 14.38 11.93 2.08
N ALA A 352 15.11 12.68 2.92
CA ALA A 352 14.84 14.09 3.19
C ALA A 352 15.06 15.05 1.99
N ASP A 353 15.74 14.60 0.93
CA ASP A 353 15.96 15.39 -0.30
C ASP A 353 14.90 15.18 -1.37
N ARG A 354 14.02 14.20 -1.17
CA ARG A 354 12.93 13.93 -2.09
C ARG A 354 11.91 15.08 -2.03
N PRO A 355 11.26 15.44 -3.15
CA PRO A 355 10.25 16.49 -3.16
C PRO A 355 9.05 16.11 -2.28
N SER A 356 8.06 17.00 -2.13
CA SER A 356 6.77 16.59 -1.54
C SER A 356 5.81 16.10 -2.62
N PHE A 357 4.80 15.30 -2.25
CA PHE A 357 3.69 14.96 -3.15
C PHE A 357 2.93 16.21 -3.66
N GLY A 358 2.94 17.30 -2.88
CA GLY A 358 2.41 18.59 -3.32
C GLY A 358 3.16 19.14 -4.54
N ARG A 359 4.49 19.18 -4.46
CA ARG A 359 5.35 19.63 -5.56
C ARG A 359 5.28 18.70 -6.77
N LEU A 360 5.22 17.40 -6.51
CA LEU A 360 5.03 16.36 -7.53
C LEU A 360 3.78 16.61 -8.38
N LEU A 361 2.66 16.91 -7.73
CA LEU A 361 1.39 17.19 -8.42
C LEU A 361 1.44 18.46 -9.25
N GLU A 362 2.06 19.53 -8.75
CA GLU A 362 2.26 20.75 -9.54
C GLU A 362 3.03 20.46 -10.84
N THR A 363 4.09 19.64 -10.74
CA THR A 363 4.88 19.21 -11.91
C THR A 363 4.01 18.43 -12.88
N LEU A 364 3.29 17.39 -12.42
CA LEU A 364 2.44 16.54 -13.28
C LEU A 364 1.32 17.35 -13.95
N GLN A 365 0.69 18.28 -13.23
CA GLN A 365 -0.32 19.18 -13.80
C GLN A 365 0.27 20.09 -14.89
N GLY A 366 1.49 20.59 -14.70
CA GLY A 366 2.20 21.36 -15.72
C GLY A 366 2.49 20.55 -17.00
N LEU A 367 2.74 19.25 -16.88
CA LEU A 367 2.93 18.36 -18.03
C LEU A 367 1.64 18.14 -18.82
N LEU A 368 0.49 18.04 -18.14
CA LEU A 368 -0.81 17.94 -18.83
C LEU A 368 -1.10 19.20 -19.65
N VAL A 369 -0.79 20.39 -19.12
CA VAL A 369 -0.96 21.65 -19.85
C VAL A 369 -0.07 21.69 -21.10
N LEU A 370 1.15 21.15 -21.03
CA LEU A 370 2.08 21.09 -22.17
C LEU A 370 1.57 20.18 -23.29
N LEU A 371 0.79 19.14 -22.99
CA LEU A 371 0.20 18.25 -24.00
C LEU A 371 -1.04 18.83 -24.68
N GLN A 372 -1.68 19.81 -24.04
CA GLN A 372 -2.90 20.47 -24.53
C GLN A 372 -2.62 21.70 -25.39
N GLY A 373 -1.39 22.23 -25.35
CA GLY A 373 -0.92 23.36 -26.15
C GLY A 373 -0.13 22.89 -27.36
#